data_AF-A0A6N4WJA7-F1
#
_entry.id   AF-A0A6N4WJA7-F1
#
_cell.length_a   1.000
_cell.length_b   1.000
_cell.length_c   1.000
_cell.angle_alpha   90.00
_cell.angle_beta   90.00
_cell.angle_gamma   90.00
#
_symmetry.space_group_name_H-M   'P 1'
#
loop_
_entity.id
_entity.type
_entity.pdbx_description
1 polymer ?
#
loop_
_entity_poly.entity_id
_entity_poly.type
_entity_poly.pdbx_seq_one_letter_code
_entity_poly.pdbx_strand_id
1 'polypeptide(L)'
;MSGDNGVLKVDPAALRGVCEALTAGAQHLQAGLRSLDTDAQQVLGTWEGSAGTSYGAAWRQWHDGSLKVQQALATIAERLGQAGQAFDAHEQAAATQLGSVHRG
;
A
#
# COMPACT_ATOMS: atom_id res chain seq x y z
N MET A 1 -31.12 0.27 29.11
CA MET A 1 -29.69 0.52 28.85
C MET A 1 -29.46 0.20 27.39
N SER A 2 -29.60 1.20 26.53
CA SER A 2 -29.52 1.04 25.08
C SER A 2 -28.06 0.79 24.71
N GLY A 3 -27.80 -0.35 24.09
CA GLY A 3 -26.49 -0.67 23.53
C GLY A 3 -26.21 0.26 22.37
N ASP A 4 -25.38 1.26 22.61
CA ASP A 4 -24.58 1.90 21.56
C ASP A 4 -23.57 0.85 21.08
N ASN A 5 -24.03 -0.08 20.25
CA ASN A 5 -23.18 -1.09 19.66
C ASN A 5 -22.44 -0.40 18.52
N GLY A 6 -21.31 0.23 18.85
CA GLY A 6 -20.47 1.05 17.98
C GLY A 6 -20.26 0.48 16.59
N VAL A 7 -21.22 0.77 15.70
CA VAL A 7 -21.14 0.48 14.28
C VAL A 7 -20.03 1.36 13.73
N LEU A 8 -18.96 0.72 13.28
CA LEU A 8 -17.90 1.36 12.52
C LEU A 8 -18.53 2.07 11.32
N LYS A 9 -18.60 3.41 11.36
CA LYS A 9 -19.09 4.29 10.29
C LYS A 9 -18.08 4.43 9.15
N VAL A 10 -17.59 3.34 8.60
CA VAL A 10 -16.76 3.37 7.39
C VAL A 10 -17.55 2.70 6.28
N ASP A 11 -17.79 3.44 5.20
CA ASP A 11 -18.43 2.91 3.99
C ASP A 11 -17.51 1.82 3.38
N PRO A 12 -17.96 0.56 3.25
CA PRO A 12 -17.16 -0.52 2.67
C PRO A 12 -16.69 -0.24 1.25
N ALA A 13 -17.49 0.48 0.44
CA ALA A 13 -17.10 0.85 -0.91
C ALA A 13 -15.97 1.89 -0.89
N ALA A 14 -16.01 2.84 0.03
CA ALA A 14 -14.94 3.81 0.22
C ALA A 14 -13.64 3.13 0.68
N LEU A 15 -13.72 2.18 1.61
CA LEU A 15 -12.55 1.42 2.06
C LEU A 15 -11.91 0.63 0.90
N ARG A 16 -12.73 -0.06 0.10
CA ARG A 16 -12.25 -0.81 -1.08
C ARG A 16 -11.57 0.10 -2.09
N GLY A 17 -12.16 1.27 -2.38
CA GLY A 17 -11.56 2.26 -3.27
C GLY A 17 -10.20 2.78 -2.77
N VAL A 18 -10.04 2.99 -1.46
CA VAL A 18 -8.76 3.38 -0.86
C VAL A 18 -7.72 2.24 -0.98
N CYS A 19 -8.12 0.99 -0.75
CA CYS A 19 -7.24 -0.17 -0.92
C CYS A 19 -6.73 -0.29 -2.35
N GLU A 20 -7.61 -0.14 -3.34
CA GLU A 20 -7.28 -0.19 -4.77
C GLU A 20 -6.34 0.95 -5.15
N ALA A 21 -6.63 2.18 -4.72
CA ALA A 21 -5.79 3.36 -4.98
C ALA A 21 -4.38 3.22 -4.39
N LEU A 22 -4.26 2.71 -3.16
CA LEU A 22 -2.96 2.48 -2.52
C LEU A 22 -2.17 1.36 -3.22
N THR A 23 -2.84 0.29 -3.64
CA THR A 23 -2.21 -0.80 -4.38
C THR A 23 -1.66 -0.30 -5.72
N ALA A 24 -2.47 0.46 -6.47
CA ALA A 24 -2.05 1.07 -7.72
C ALA A 24 -0.88 2.05 -7.52
N GLY A 25 -0.93 2.88 -6.47
CA GLY A 25 0.14 3.80 -6.11
C GLY A 25 1.46 3.09 -5.79
N ALA A 26 1.41 1.98 -5.05
CA ALA A 26 2.58 1.17 -4.73
C ALA A 26 3.20 0.53 -5.98
N GLN A 27 2.37 0.00 -6.89
CA GLN A 27 2.82 -0.56 -8.17
C GLN A 27 3.48 0.50 -9.06
N HIS A 28 2.87 1.68 -9.17
CA HIS A 28 3.41 2.79 -9.94
C HIS A 28 4.77 3.27 -9.39
N LEU A 29 4.89 3.40 -8.06
CA LEU A 29 6.16 3.73 -7.44
C LEU A 29 7.23 2.68 -7.74
N GLN A 30 6.91 1.39 -7.61
CA GLN A 30 7.85 0.31 -7.91
C GLN A 30 8.36 0.35 -9.36
N ALA A 31 7.48 0.66 -10.32
CA ALA A 31 7.87 0.81 -11.72
C ALA A 31 8.80 2.02 -11.92
N GLY A 32 8.48 3.18 -11.32
CA GLY A 32 9.30 4.38 -11.40
C GLY A 32 10.70 4.20 -10.81
N LEU A 33 10.79 3.53 -9.65
CA LEU A 33 12.08 3.24 -9.01
C LEU A 33 12.99 2.36 -9.88
N ARG A 34 12.42 1.35 -10.54
CA ARG A 34 13.18 0.49 -11.46
C ARG A 34 13.70 1.25 -12.68
N SER A 35 12.90 2.18 -13.21
CA SER A 35 13.31 3.06 -14.30
C SER A 35 14.49 3.94 -13.88
N LEU A 36 14.37 4.59 -12.73
CA LEU A 36 15.42 5.45 -12.18
C LEU A 36 16.72 4.67 -11.93
N ASP A 37 16.65 3.42 -11.46
CA ASP A 37 17.82 2.57 -11.31
C ASP A 37 18.53 2.26 -12.63
N THR A 38 17.75 2.00 -13.68
CA THR A 38 18.32 1.81 -15.02
C THR A 38 19.03 3.08 -15.50
N ASP A 39 18.39 4.23 -15.36
CA ASP A 39 18.93 5.53 -15.80
C ASP A 39 20.21 5.89 -15.01
N ALA A 40 20.21 5.66 -13.70
CA ALA A 40 21.36 5.97 -12.86
C ALA A 40 22.56 5.05 -13.13
N GLN A 41 22.33 3.77 -13.42
CA GLN A 41 23.40 2.85 -13.82
C GLN A 41 24.02 3.26 -15.16
N GLN A 42 23.24 3.78 -16.11
CA GLN A 42 23.76 4.34 -17.36
C GLN A 42 24.68 5.54 -17.10
N VAL A 43 24.26 6.48 -16.26
CA VAL A 43 25.06 7.66 -15.91
C VAL A 43 26.34 7.27 -15.17
N LEU A 44 26.26 6.34 -14.21
CA LEU A 44 27.41 5.81 -13.48
C LEU A 44 28.47 5.21 -14.39
N GLY A 45 28.07 4.55 -15.48
CA GLY A 45 28.99 4.01 -16.47
C GLY A 45 29.77 5.07 -17.26
N THR A 46 29.36 6.34 -17.20
CA THR A 46 29.98 7.45 -17.95
C THR A 46 30.87 8.36 -17.10
N TRP A 47 30.80 8.26 -15.77
CA TRP A 47 31.50 9.17 -14.86
C TRP A 47 32.74 8.51 -14.24
N GLU A 48 33.91 9.10 -14.49
CA GLU A 48 35.18 8.61 -13.96
C GLU A 48 35.65 9.39 -12.72
N GLY A 49 36.58 8.80 -11.96
CA GLY A 49 37.26 9.46 -10.85
C GLY A 49 36.38 9.72 -9.63
N SER A 50 36.67 10.79 -8.88
CA SER A 50 36.00 11.10 -7.61
C SER A 50 34.50 11.39 -7.77
N ALA A 51 34.09 11.93 -8.92
CA ALA A 51 32.68 12.22 -9.22
C ALA A 51 31.84 10.93 -9.31
N GLY A 52 32.34 9.90 -10.00
CA GLY A 52 31.70 8.58 -10.06
C GLY A 52 31.56 7.93 -8.68
N THR A 53 32.60 8.02 -7.84
CA THR A 53 32.58 7.51 -6.47
C THR A 53 31.52 8.22 -5.60
N SER A 54 31.49 9.55 -5.61
CA SER A 54 30.53 10.33 -4.83
C SER A 54 29.09 10.11 -5.30
N TYR A 55 28.87 10.09 -6.61
CA TYR A 55 27.55 9.78 -7.18
C TYR A 55 27.12 8.36 -6.84
N GLY A 56 27.98 7.35 -6.98
CA GLY A 56 27.67 5.96 -6.65
C GLY A 56 27.36 5.73 -5.16
N ALA A 57 27.98 6.51 -4.26
CA ALA A 57 27.62 6.50 -2.85
C ALA A 57 26.22 7.10 -2.62
N ALA A 58 25.94 8.27 -3.19
CA ALA A 58 24.62 8.91 -3.10
C ALA A 58 23.52 8.04 -3.72
N TRP A 59 23.81 7.41 -4.86
CA TRP A 59 22.88 6.51 -5.56
C TRP A 59 22.51 5.30 -4.71
N ARG A 60 23.49 4.62 -4.11
CA ARG A 60 23.23 3.48 -3.21
C ARG A 60 22.38 3.89 -2.02
N GLN A 61 22.68 5.03 -1.39
CA GLN A 61 21.89 5.54 -0.27
C GLN A 61 20.44 5.83 -0.67
N TRP A 62 20.25 6.46 -1.83
CA TRP A 62 18.92 6.71 -2.38
C TRP A 62 18.18 5.40 -2.67
N HIS A 63 18.83 4.44 -3.32
CA HIS A 63 18.24 3.15 -3.68
C HIS A 63 17.80 2.37 -2.44
N ASP A 64 18.65 2.28 -1.41
CA ASP A 64 18.31 1.65 -0.14
C ASP A 64 17.13 2.35 0.57
N GLY A 65 17.08 3.68 0.51
CA GLY A 65 15.95 4.45 1.02
C GLY A 65 14.65 4.14 0.28
N SER A 66 14.73 4.03 -1.05
CA SER A 66 13.58 3.77 -1.92
C SER A 66 12.97 2.38 -1.68
N LEU A 67 13.81 1.37 -1.44
CA LEU A 67 13.37 0.02 -1.07
C LEU A 67 12.59 0.01 0.26
N LYS A 68 13.03 0.81 1.24
CA LYS A 68 12.32 0.94 2.52
C LYS A 68 10.93 1.56 2.33
N VAL A 69 10.82 2.59 1.48
CA VAL A 69 9.52 3.21 1.15
C VAL A 69 8.61 2.21 0.44
N GLN A 70 9.15 1.43 -0.52
CA GLN A 70 8.40 0.40 -1.21
C GLN A 70 7.85 -0.66 -0.24
N GLN A 71 8.68 -1.16 0.68
CA GLN A 71 8.25 -2.14 1.69
C GLN A 71 7.19 -1.58 2.64
N ALA A 72 7.33 -0.32 3.06
CA ALA A 72 6.33 0.33 3.89
C ALA A 72 4.98 0.45 3.17
N LEU A 73 4.98 0.86 1.90
CA LEU A 73 3.76 0.95 1.08
C LEU A 73 3.13 -0.41 0.83
N ALA A 74 3.91 -1.45 0.54
CA ALA A 74 3.41 -2.81 0.39
C ALA A 74 2.75 -3.30 1.70
N THR A 75 3.37 -3.03 2.84
CA THR A 75 2.82 -3.37 4.17
C THR A 75 1.51 -2.63 4.45
N ILE A 76 1.42 -1.35 4.08
CA ILE A 76 0.19 -0.56 4.21
C ILE A 76 -0.92 -1.16 3.34
N ALA A 77 -0.63 -1.45 2.06
CA ALA A 77 -1.58 -2.06 1.15
C ALA A 77 -2.09 -3.42 1.65
N GLU A 78 -1.20 -4.26 2.18
CA GLU A 78 -1.56 -5.57 2.76
C GLU A 78 -2.49 -5.41 3.98
N ARG A 79 -2.13 -4.53 4.92
CA ARG A 79 -2.97 -4.27 6.12
C ARG A 79 -4.34 -3.73 5.75
N LEU A 80 -4.41 -2.85 4.76
CA LEU A 80 -5.69 -2.36 4.26
C LEU A 80 -6.51 -3.45 3.57
N GLY A 81 -5.87 -4.32 2.79
CA GLY A 81 -6.52 -5.50 2.20
C GLY A 81 -7.10 -6.43 3.26
N GLN A 82 -6.35 -6.71 4.34
CA GLN A 82 -6.82 -7.51 5.48
C GLN A 82 -8.01 -6.83 6.20
N ALA A 83 -7.94 -5.51 6.40
CA ALA A 83 -9.05 -4.76 6.97
C ALA A 83 -10.30 -4.86 6.09
N GLY A 84 -10.17 -4.68 4.77
CA GLY A 84 -11.27 -4.82 3.82
C GLY A 84 -11.95 -6.19 3.89
N GLN A 85 -11.18 -7.28 3.94
CA GLN A 85 -11.72 -8.64 4.08
C GLN A 85 -12.46 -8.85 5.40
N ALA A 86 -11.91 -8.33 6.51
CA ALA A 86 -12.57 -8.40 7.81
C ALA A 86 -13.90 -7.64 7.80
N PHE A 87 -13.95 -6.46 7.18
CA PHE A 87 -15.19 -5.68 7.03
C PHE A 87 -16.24 -6.41 6.19
N ASP A 88 -15.88 -6.95 5.03
CA ASP A 88 -16.81 -7.70 4.17
C ASP A 88 -17.38 -8.93 4.91
N ALA A 89 -16.56 -9.63 5.71
CA ALA A 89 -17.01 -10.77 6.52
C ALA A 89 -17.98 -10.35 7.65
N HIS A 90 -17.72 -9.22 8.31
CA HIS A 90 -18.61 -8.67 9.33
C HIS A 90 -19.98 -8.28 8.77
N GLU A 91 -20.03 -7.67 7.58
CA GLU A 91 -21.28 -7.29 6.93
C GLU A 91 -22.13 -8.51 6.54
N GLN A 92 -21.51 -9.54 5.98
CA GLN A 92 -22.22 -10.79 5.63
C GLN A 92 -22.81 -11.47 6.87
N ALA A 93 -22.08 -11.48 7.98
CA ALA A 93 -22.57 -12.03 9.24
C ALA A 93 -23.76 -11.21 9.80
N ALA A 94 -23.66 -9.88 9.77
CA ALA A 94 -24.72 -8.98 10.21
C ALA A 94 -25.99 -9.12 9.35
N ALA A 95 -25.84 -9.15 8.02
CA ALA A 95 -26.95 -9.35 7.08
C ALA A 95 -27.65 -10.70 7.29
N THR A 96 -26.89 -11.77 7.58
CA THR A 96 -27.45 -13.10 7.88
C THR A 96 -28.27 -13.09 9.17
N GLN A 97 -27.79 -12.41 10.22
CA GLN A 97 -28.53 -12.26 11.49
C GLN A 97 -29.79 -11.40 11.33
N LEU A 98 -29.72 -10.30 10.58
CA LEU A 98 -30.89 -9.46 10.33
C LEU A 98 -31.94 -10.19 9.49
N GLY A 99 -31.50 -10.96 8.48
CA GLY A 99 -32.39 -11.77 7.64
C GLY A 99 -33.07 -12.91 8.39
N SER A 100 -32.44 -13.47 9.42
CA SER A 100 -33.07 -14.51 10.27
C SER A 100 -34.08 -13.91 11.26
N VAL A 101 -33.81 -12.72 11.81
CA VAL A 101 -34.75 -12.00 12.68
C VAL A 101 -35.98 -11.52 11.90
N HIS A 102 -35.84 -11.09 10.65
CA HIS A 102 -36.98 -10.66 9.83
C HIS A 102 -37.86 -11.81 9.32
N ARG A 103 -37.41 -13.06 9.44
CA ARG A 103 -38.15 -14.27 9.03
C ARG A 103 -38.68 -15.08 10.23
N GLY A 104 -38.54 -14.56 11.45
CA GLY A 104 -39.00 -15.18 12.70
C GLY A 104 -40.27 -14.54 13.25
#